data_AF-A0ABD0R3T7-F1
#
_entry.id   AF-A0ABD0R3T7-F1
#
_cell.length_a   1.000
_cell.length_b   1.000
_cell.length_c   1.000
_cell.angle_alpha   90.00
_cell.angle_beta   90.00
_cell.angle_gamma   90.00
#
_symmetry.space_group_name_H-M   'P 1'
#
loop_
_entity.id
_entity.type
_entity.pdbx_description
1 polymer ?
#
loop_
_entity_poly.entity_id
_entity_poly.type
_entity_poly.pdbx_seq_one_letter_code
_entity_poly.pdbx_strand_id
1 'polypeptide(L)'
;ECALERSLCQPHGICENRQGGYVCVCNDGFRLSEDKHSCEEIEVFRDDKKECYLNLDDTVFCDSVLATNVTKQECCCSIGVGWGDHCEIYPCPVYHS
;
A
#
# COMPACT_ATOMS: atom_id res chain seq x y z
N GLU A 1 -10.66 21.32 -18.73
CA GLU A 1 -9.27 21.00 -19.12
C GLU A 1 -9.07 19.59 -19.71
N CYS A 2 -9.84 18.57 -19.31
CA CYS A 2 -9.63 17.18 -19.76
C CYS A 2 -9.75 16.92 -21.28
N ALA A 3 -10.53 17.75 -22.01
CA ALA A 3 -10.67 17.63 -23.46
C ALA A 3 -9.52 18.28 -24.24
N LEU A 4 -8.73 19.13 -23.57
CA LEU A 4 -7.61 19.86 -24.16
C LEU A 4 -6.30 19.08 -24.02
N GLU A 5 -6.12 18.40 -22.87
CA GLU A 5 -4.91 17.63 -22.61
C GLU A 5 -5.25 16.18 -22.21
N ARG A 6 -5.05 15.27 -23.17
CA ARG A 6 -5.38 13.84 -23.02
C ARG A 6 -4.40 13.08 -22.12
N SER A 7 -3.26 13.69 -21.78
CA SER A 7 -2.27 13.16 -20.84
C SER A 7 -2.57 13.52 -19.38
N LEU A 8 -3.61 14.32 -19.11
CA LEU A 8 -4.03 14.63 -17.75
C LEU A 8 -4.43 13.34 -17.01
N CYS A 9 -3.80 13.11 -15.85
CA CYS A 9 -4.07 11.99 -14.95
C CYS A 9 -3.66 10.59 -15.45
N GLN A 10 -3.02 10.47 -16.63
CA GLN A 10 -2.55 9.18 -17.17
C GLN A 10 -1.25 8.72 -16.50
N PRO A 11 -0.97 7.39 -16.44
CA PRO A 11 -1.77 6.27 -16.94
C PRO A 11 -2.77 5.69 -15.91
N HIS A 12 -2.69 6.07 -14.64
CA HIS A 12 -3.43 5.44 -13.54
C HIS A 12 -4.64 6.25 -13.02
N GLY A 13 -5.17 7.15 -13.84
CA GLY A 13 -6.31 7.97 -13.48
C GLY A 13 -7.12 8.47 -14.67
N ILE A 14 -8.30 8.99 -14.34
CA ILE A 14 -9.31 9.52 -15.23
C ILE A 14 -9.53 10.99 -14.88
N CYS A 15 -9.44 11.86 -15.88
CA CYS A 15 -9.71 13.28 -15.70
C CYS A 15 -11.22 13.58 -15.73
N GLU A 16 -11.75 14.16 -14.66
CA GLU A 16 -13.13 14.66 -14.56
C GLU A 16 -13.15 16.19 -14.50
N ASN A 17 -13.91 16.86 -15.38
CA ASN A 17 -14.10 18.31 -15.28
C ASN A 17 -15.13 18.63 -14.17
N ARG A 18 -14.81 19.57 -13.29
CA ARG A 18 -15.70 20.07 -12.22
C ARG A 18 -15.95 21.56 -12.43
N GLN A 19 -16.98 22.11 -11.79
CA GLN A 19 -17.25 23.54 -11.89
C GLN A 19 -16.12 24.31 -11.18
N GLY A 20 -15.28 25.01 -11.94
CA GLY A 20 -14.07 25.68 -11.45
C GLY A 20 -12.75 25.00 -11.79
N GLY A 21 -12.73 23.93 -12.61
CA GLY A 21 -11.49 23.32 -13.11
C GLY A 21 -11.65 21.83 -13.45
N TYR A 22 -10.64 21.03 -13.13
CA TYR A 22 -10.66 19.59 -13.29
C TYR A 22 -10.11 18.87 -12.05
N VAL A 23 -10.46 17.59 -11.89
CA VAL A 23 -9.93 16.70 -10.86
C VAL A 23 -9.55 15.37 -11.49
N CYS A 24 -8.39 14.85 -11.10
CA CYS A 24 -7.99 13.49 -11.46
C CYS A 24 -8.60 12.50 -10.46
N VAL A 25 -9.31 11.50 -10.98
CA VAL A 25 -9.82 10.36 -10.22
C VAL A 25 -8.92 9.17 -10.51
N CYS A 26 -8.15 8.76 -9.51
CA CYS A 26 -7.21 7.66 -9.64
C CYS A 26 -7.91 6.30 -9.58
N ASN A 27 -7.37 5.31 -10.30
CA ASN A 27 -7.86 3.95 -10.30
C ASN A 27 -7.66 3.29 -8.93
N ASP A 28 -8.38 2.20 -8.68
CA ASP A 28 -8.23 1.40 -7.46
C ASP A 28 -6.76 0.94 -7.30
N GLY A 29 -6.14 1.22 -6.16
CA GLY A 29 -4.68 1.06 -6.00
C GLY A 29 -3.86 2.34 -6.16
N PHE A 30 -4.48 3.47 -6.54
CA PHE A 30 -3.77 4.73 -6.76
C PHE A 30 -4.48 5.92 -6.06
N ARG A 31 -3.68 6.82 -5.47
CA ARG A 31 -4.13 8.04 -4.78
C ARG A 31 -3.71 9.24 -5.60
N LEU A 32 -4.53 10.28 -5.53
CA LEU A 32 -4.20 11.56 -6.12
C LEU A 32 -3.04 12.23 -5.36
N SER A 33 -1.93 12.53 -6.06
CA SER A 33 -0.80 13.29 -5.51
C SER A 33 -1.25 14.65 -4.97
N GLU A 34 -0.45 15.25 -4.08
CA GLU A 34 -0.69 16.61 -3.57
C GLU A 34 -0.82 17.65 -4.69
N ASP A 35 -0.09 17.45 -5.80
CA ASP A 35 -0.15 18.29 -6.99
C ASP A 35 -1.45 18.14 -7.80
N LYS A 36 -2.32 17.18 -7.45
CA LYS A 36 -3.60 16.87 -8.12
C LYS A 36 -3.51 16.48 -9.60
N HIS A 37 -2.31 16.23 -10.10
CA HIS A 37 -2.04 15.98 -11.51
C HIS A 37 -1.58 14.54 -11.79
N SER A 38 -1.07 13.84 -10.78
CA SER A 38 -0.56 12.47 -10.89
C SER A 38 -1.27 11.55 -9.90
N CYS A 39 -1.37 10.28 -10.29
CA CYS A 39 -1.86 9.20 -9.45
C CYS A 39 -0.65 8.42 -8.95
N GLU A 40 -0.30 8.59 -7.68
CA GLU A 40 0.71 7.80 -7.01
C GLU A 40 0.11 6.46 -6.59
N GLU A 41 0.89 5.39 -6.67
CA GLU A 41 0.47 4.09 -6.18
C GLU A 41 0.22 4.23 -4.67
N ILE A 42 -1.00 3.94 -4.23
CA ILE A 42 -1.21 3.74 -2.80
C ILE A 42 -0.70 2.34 -2.54
N GLU A 43 0.08 2.16 -1.50
CA GLU A 43 0.18 0.87 -0.83
C GLU A 43 -1.21 0.51 -0.26
N VAL A 44 -2.19 0.25 -1.12
CA VAL A 44 -3.45 -0.35 -0.72
C VAL A 44 -3.07 -1.78 -0.38
N PHE A 45 -3.18 -2.11 0.90
CA PHE A 45 -3.12 -3.47 1.44
C PHE A 45 -4.17 -4.34 0.72
N ARG A 46 -3.88 -4.78 -0.51
CA ARG A 46 -4.78 -5.57 -1.34
C ARG A 46 -4.68 -7.00 -0.88
N ASP A 47 -5.39 -7.36 0.20
CA ASP A 47 -5.38 -8.73 0.74
C ASP A 47 -3.95 -9.31 0.74
N ASP A 48 -2.96 -8.46 1.05
CA ASP A 48 -1.59 -8.86 0.93
C ASP A 48 -1.42 -9.97 1.96
N LYS A 49 -1.21 -11.17 1.46
CA LYS A 49 -0.92 -12.33 2.26
C LYS A 49 0.57 -12.55 2.13
N LYS A 50 1.30 -12.13 3.15
CA LYS A 50 2.76 -12.18 3.18
C LYS A 50 3.23 -13.10 4.30
N GLU A 51 4.51 -13.02 4.62
CA GLU A 51 5.16 -13.81 5.64
C GLU A 51 5.02 -13.09 6.98
N CYS A 52 4.69 -13.86 8.02
CA CYS A 52 4.65 -13.42 9.40
C CYS A 52 5.94 -13.83 10.09
N TYR A 53 6.54 -12.93 10.85
CA TYR A 53 7.84 -13.10 11.47
C TYR A 53 7.71 -13.05 13.00
N LEU A 54 8.44 -13.96 13.67
CA LEU A 54 8.54 -14.00 15.14
C LEU A 54 9.60 -13.05 15.70
N ASN A 55 10.58 -12.64 14.90
CA ASN A 55 11.67 -11.77 15.32
C ASN A 55 11.96 -10.71 14.24
N LEU A 56 12.22 -9.48 14.67
CA LEU A 56 12.60 -8.36 13.79
C LEU A 56 14.11 -8.28 13.55
N ASP A 57 14.92 -8.91 14.39
CA ASP A 57 16.39 -8.89 14.32
C ASP A 57 16.97 -9.89 13.29
N ASP A 58 16.12 -10.69 12.65
CA ASP A 58 16.49 -11.74 11.69
C ASP A 58 16.41 -11.23 10.23
N THR A 59 16.91 -10.02 9.98
CA THR A 59 16.92 -9.40 8.65
C THR A 59 18.00 -9.96 7.71
N VAL A 60 18.88 -10.82 8.23
CA VAL A 60 20.02 -11.38 7.49
C VAL A 60 19.72 -12.77 6.93
N PHE A 61 18.99 -13.61 7.67
CA PHE A 61 18.64 -14.97 7.24
C PHE A 61 17.15 -15.13 6.99
N CYS A 62 16.29 -14.34 7.65
CA CYS A 62 14.83 -14.36 7.45
C CYS A 62 14.22 -15.74 7.67
N ASP A 63 14.87 -16.58 8.47
CA ASP A 63 14.40 -17.94 8.78
C ASP A 63 13.33 -17.93 9.89
N SER A 64 13.13 -16.79 10.56
CA SER A 64 12.15 -16.59 11.64
C SER A 64 10.68 -16.51 11.15
N VAL A 65 10.35 -17.12 10.01
CA VAL A 65 8.99 -17.14 9.44
C VAL A 65 8.08 -18.06 10.27
N LEU A 66 7.04 -17.48 10.86
CA LEU A 66 5.99 -18.16 11.61
C LEU A 66 4.94 -18.81 10.72
N ALA A 67 4.51 -18.07 9.71
CA ALA A 67 3.44 -18.45 8.79
C ALA A 67 3.60 -17.68 7.48
N THR A 68 3.30 -18.31 6.37
CA THR A 68 3.29 -17.69 5.04
C THR A 68 1.85 -17.53 4.56
N ASN A 69 1.63 -16.60 3.63
CA ASN A 69 0.32 -16.38 3.04
C ASN A 69 -0.74 -16.01 4.11
N VAL A 70 -0.36 -15.12 5.03
CA VAL A 70 -1.24 -14.60 6.09
C VAL A 70 -1.38 -13.09 5.99
N THR A 71 -2.54 -12.58 6.37
CA THR A 71 -2.79 -11.14 6.39
C THR A 71 -2.01 -10.46 7.52
N LYS A 72 -1.75 -9.15 7.37
CA LYS A 72 -1.11 -8.35 8.44
C LYS A 72 -1.88 -8.43 9.76
N GLN A 73 -3.22 -8.48 9.70
CA GLN A 73 -4.05 -8.59 10.90
C GLN A 73 -3.90 -9.96 11.57
N GLU A 74 -3.95 -11.05 10.81
CA GLU A 74 -3.75 -12.41 11.36
C GLU A 74 -2.37 -12.55 12.01
N CYS A 75 -1.32 -12.01 11.38
CA CYS A 75 0.01 -12.03 11.96
C CYS A 75 0.09 -11.17 13.24
N CYS A 76 -0.30 -9.90 13.15
CA CYS A 76 -0.09 -8.92 14.23
C CYS A 76 -1.10 -9.01 15.38
N CYS A 77 -2.26 -9.62 15.18
CA CYS A 77 -3.19 -9.96 16.27
C CYS A 77 -2.86 -11.31 16.93
N SER A 78 -1.87 -12.03 16.42
CA SER A 78 -1.34 -13.25 17.02
C SER A 78 -0.06 -12.94 17.82
N ILE A 79 0.90 -13.86 17.84
CA ILE A 79 2.23 -13.68 18.46
C ILE A 79 3.26 -13.11 17.47
N GLY A 80 2.86 -12.82 16.23
CA GLY A 80 3.74 -12.23 15.23
C GLY A 80 4.14 -10.81 15.59
N VAL A 81 5.42 -10.49 15.38
CA VAL A 81 5.99 -9.14 15.67
C VAL A 81 6.28 -8.35 14.41
N GLY A 82 6.38 -9.03 13.27
CA GLY A 82 6.68 -8.43 11.99
C GLY A 82 5.93 -9.12 10.86
N TRP A 83 5.66 -8.39 9.80
CA TRP A 83 4.92 -8.87 8.65
C TRP A 83 5.51 -8.25 7.37
N GLY A 84 5.79 -9.06 6.36
CA GLY A 84 6.62 -8.65 5.24
C GLY A 84 6.86 -9.75 4.23
N ASP A 85 7.61 -9.46 3.18
CA ASP A 85 7.91 -10.37 2.08
C ASP A 85 9.37 -10.15 1.62
N HIS A 86 10.03 -11.20 1.13
CA HIS A 86 11.44 -11.15 0.71
C HIS A 86 12.37 -10.47 1.73
N CYS A 87 12.26 -10.82 3.02
CA CYS A 87 13.04 -10.22 4.12
C CYS A 87 12.76 -8.75 4.46
N GLU A 88 11.83 -8.08 3.78
CA GLU A 88 11.42 -6.72 4.12
C GLU A 88 10.36 -6.77 5.22
N ILE A 89 10.83 -6.88 6.47
CA ILE A 89 9.96 -7.07 7.64
C ILE A 89 9.50 -5.71 8.18
N TYR A 90 8.18 -5.50 8.23
CA TYR A 90 7.58 -4.31 8.86
C TYR A 90 7.05 -4.66 10.24
N PRO A 91 7.35 -3.87 11.28
CA PRO A 91 6.87 -4.13 12.63
C PRO A 91 5.34 -4.06 12.70
N CYS A 92 4.76 -4.96 13.49
CA CYS A 92 3.35 -4.93 13.78
C CYS A 92 2.95 -3.66 14.56
N PRO A 93 1.78 -3.08 14.28
CA PRO A 93 1.32 -1.88 14.98
C PRO A 93 1.12 -2.19 16.47
N VAL A 94 1.77 -1.41 17.33
CA VAL A 94 1.53 -1.44 18.78
C VAL A 94 0.21 -0.74 19.07
N TYR A 95 -0.87 -1.51 19.15
CA TYR A 95 -2.10 -0.99 19.73
C TYR A 95 -1.88 -0.81 21.23
N HIS A 96 -1.49 0.39 21.64
CA HIS A 96 -1.53 0.79 23.04
C HIS A 96 -2.99 0.77 23.50
N SER A 97 -3.32 -0.18 24.37
CA SER A 97 -4.55 -0.19 25.18
C SER A 97 -4.49 0.83 26.30
#